data_AF-A0A1R0XAY7-F1
#
_entry.id   AF-A0A1R0XAY7-F1
#
_cell.length_a   1.000
_cell.length_b   1.000
_cell.length_c   1.000
_cell.angle_alpha   90.00
_cell.angle_beta   90.00
_cell.angle_gamma   90.00
#
_symmetry.space_group_name_H-M   'P 1'
#
loop_
_entity.id
_entity.type
_entity.pdbx_description
1 polymer ?
#
loop_
_entity_poly.entity_id
_entity_poly.type
_entity_poly.pdbx_seq_one_letter_code
_entity_poly.pdbx_strand_id
1 'polypeptide(L)' 'MNKNDILRKLSSRKFWALLAALATSVLTASGAGDNTVLHVTGVIGAVGACVAYMLAEGISDAANKDKAE' A
#
# COMPACT_ATOMS: atom_id res chain seq x y z
N MET A 1 14.23 12.63 6.59
CA MET A 1 13.72 11.53 5.75
C MET A 1 13.43 12.13 4.39
N ASN A 2 14.00 11.59 3.31
CA ASN A 2 13.85 12.19 1.99
C ASN A 2 12.53 11.71 1.32
N LYS A 3 12.05 12.41 0.29
CA LYS A 3 10.78 12.06 -0.40
C LYS A 3 10.81 10.63 -0.95
N ASN A 4 11.95 10.20 -1.49
CA ASN A 4 12.14 8.86 -2.03
C ASN A 4 12.05 7.76 -0.94
N ASP A 5 12.45 8.06 0.30
CA ASP A 5 12.30 7.09 1.40
C ASP A 5 10.84 6.87 1.78
N ILE A 6 10.03 7.92 1.71
CA ILE A 6 8.59 7.84 1.99
C ILE A 6 7.90 7.01 0.90
N LEU A 7 8.21 7.27 -0.37
CA LEU A 7 7.70 6.50 -1.50
C LEU A 7 8.09 5.02 -1.37
N ARG A 8 9.36 4.72 -1.07
CA ARG A 8 9.83 3.35 -0.86
C ARG A 8 9.14 2.64 0.32
N LYS A 9 8.77 3.37 1.37
CA LYS A 9 8.00 2.81 2.49
C LYS A 9 6.55 2.55 2.11
N LEU A 10 5.95 3.41 1.29
CA LEU A 10 4.58 3.24 0.78
C LEU A 10 4.45 2.07 -0.20
N SER A 11 5.48 1.72 -0.97
CA SER A 11 5.47 0.50 -1.80
C SER A 11 5.77 -0.79 -1.02
N SER A 12 6.12 -0.69 0.26
CA SER A 12 6.50 -1.86 1.06
C SER A 12 5.28 -2.74 1.37
N ARG A 13 5.34 -4.01 0.96
CA ARG A 13 4.32 -5.02 1.34
C ARG A 13 4.12 -5.11 2.86
N LYS A 14 5.17 -4.86 3.64
CA LYS A 14 5.11 -4.87 5.11
C LYS A 14 4.23 -3.75 5.66
N PHE A 15 4.25 -2.57 5.02
CA PHE A 15 3.41 -1.45 5.42
C PHE A 15 1.93 -1.78 5.22
N TRP A 16 1.57 -2.27 4.03
CA TRP A 16 0.19 -2.63 3.72
C TRP A 16 -0.31 -3.82 4.54
N ALA A 17 0.54 -4.81 4.82
CA ALA A 17 0.18 -5.92 5.70
C ALA A 17 -0.13 -5.46 7.14
N LEU A 18 0.69 -4.55 7.69
CA LEU A 18 0.43 -3.98 9.02
C LEU A 18 -0.82 -3.09 9.03
N LEU A 19 -1.03 -2.30 7.98
CA LEU A 19 -2.22 -1.46 7.85
C LEU A 19 -3.49 -2.30 7.76
N ALA A 20 -3.47 -3.39 6.99
CA ALA A 20 -4.56 -4.34 6.90
C ALA A 20 -4.85 -4.99 8.27
N ALA A 21 -3.82 -5.49 8.96
CA ALA A 21 -3.97 -6.10 10.28
C ALA A 21 -4.49 -5.11 11.34
N LEU A 22 -4.03 -3.85 11.30
CA LEU A 22 -4.51 -2.79 12.18
C LEU A 22 -5.98 -2.49 11.91
N ALA A 23 -6.37 -2.28 10.65
CA ALA A 23 -7.75 -2.03 10.27
C ALA A 23 -8.67 -3.18 10.65
N THR A 24 -8.26 -4.42 10.40
CA THR A 24 -8.96 -5.63 10.86
C THR A 24 -9.16 -5.60 12.37
N SER A 25 -8.08 -5.39 13.14
CA SER A 25 -8.14 -5.39 14.61
C SER A 25 -9.07 -4.29 15.15
N VAL A 26 -9.02 -3.10 14.57
CA VAL A 26 -9.88 -1.96 14.98
C VAL A 26 -11.35 -2.24 14.66
N LEU A 27 -11.65 -2.80 13.49
CA LEU A 27 -13.02 -3.14 13.10
C LEU A 27 -13.59 -4.28 13.93
N THR A 28 -12.79 -5.32 14.21
CA THR A 28 -13.20 -6.40 15.10
C THR A 28 -13.44 -5.87 16.52
N ALA A 29 -12.56 -5.00 17.04
CA ALA A 29 -12.71 -4.42 18.37
C ALA A 29 -13.93 -3.49 18.50
N SER A 30 -14.36 -2.85 17.41
CA SER A 30 -15.57 -2.01 17.38
C SER A 30 -16.86 -2.81 17.19
N GLY A 31 -16.79 -4.13 17.02
CA GLY A 31 -17.94 -5.00 16.81
C GLY A 31 -18.49 -4.96 15.37
N ALA A 32 -17.69 -4.57 14.39
CA ALA A 32 -18.09 -4.63 12.98
C ALA A 32 -18.31 -6.09 12.55
N GLY A 33 -19.33 -6.34 11.73
CA GLY A 33 -19.63 -7.68 11.24
C GLY A 33 -18.53 -8.24 10.32
N ASP A 34 -18.37 -9.56 10.31
CA ASP A 34 -17.29 -10.27 9.60
C ASP A 34 -17.19 -9.90 8.12
N ASN A 35 -18.32 -9.75 7.42
CA ASN A 35 -18.35 -9.33 6.02
C ASN A 35 -17.75 -7.93 5.81
N THR A 36 -18.01 -7.00 6.73
CA THR A 36 -17.45 -5.64 6.67
C THR A 36 -15.94 -5.68 6.89
N VAL A 37 -15.47 -6.47 7.86
CA VAL A 37 -14.03 -6.65 8.13
C VAL A 37 -13.34 -7.21 6.88
N LEU A 38 -13.88 -8.28 6.30
CA LEU A 38 -13.37 -8.91 5.08
C LEU A 38 -13.30 -7.92 3.90
N HIS A 39 -14.37 -7.16 3.67
CA HIS A 39 -14.41 -6.18 2.58
C HIS A 39 -13.36 -5.09 2.79
N VAL A 40 -13.23 -4.52 3.99
CA VAL A 40 -12.25 -3.46 4.26
C VAL A 40 -10.83 -3.99 4.10
N THR A 41 -10.52 -5.17 4.65
CA THR A 41 -9.20 -5.80 4.47
C THR A 41 -8.89 -6.08 3.00
N GLY A 42 -9.87 -6.57 2.25
CA GLY A 42 -9.73 -6.81 0.81
C GLY A 42 -9.46 -5.53 0.02
N VAL A 43 -10.17 -4.44 0.33
CA VAL A 43 -9.95 -3.12 -0.28
C VAL A 43 -8.55 -2.59 0.02
N ILE A 44 -8.06 -2.71 1.27
CA ILE A 44 -6.70 -2.31 1.63
C ILE A 44 -5.66 -3.09 0.81
N GLY A 45 -5.86 -4.39 0.62
CA GLY A 45 -4.99 -5.21 -0.23
C GLY A 45 -4.97 -4.77 -1.69
N ALA A 46 -6.15 -4.50 -2.27
CA ALA A 46 -6.27 -4.03 -3.65
C ALA A 46 -5.59 -2.67 -3.85
N VAL A 47 -5.84 -1.70 -2.95
CA VAL A 47 -5.20 -0.39 -3.00
C VAL A 47 -3.69 -0.51 -2.84
N GLY A 48 -3.21 -1.35 -1.91
CA GLY A 48 -1.78 -1.58 -1.73
C GLY A 48 -1.10 -2.16 -2.97
N ALA A 49 -1.78 -3.05 -3.70
CA ALA A 49 -1.29 -3.59 -4.96
C ALA A 49 -1.20 -2.51 -6.05
N CYS A 50 -2.23 -1.66 -6.19
CA CYS A 50 -2.23 -0.54 -7.14
C CYS A 50 -1.10 0.45 -6.84
N VAL A 51 -0.93 0.86 -5.57
CA VAL A 51 0.13 1.78 -5.16
C VAL A 51 1.52 1.18 -5.44
N ALA A 52 1.72 -0.10 -5.15
CA ALA A 52 2.98 -0.77 -5.44
C ALA A 52 3.30 -0.81 -6.94
N TYR A 53 2.30 -1.05 -7.78
CA TYR A 53 2.46 -1.04 -9.24
C TYR A 53 2.79 0.36 -9.77
N MET A 54 2.02 1.38 -9.38
CA MET A 54 2.25 2.77 -9.82
C MET A 54 3.63 3.29 -9.42
N LEU A 55 4.12 2.92 -8.22
CA LEU A 55 5.47 3.29 -7.80
C LEU A 55 6.55 2.53 -8.57
N ALA A 56 6.32 1.26 -8.93
CA ALA A 56 7.26 0.50 -9.74
C ALA A 56 7.41 1.12 -11.14
N GLU A 57 6.30 1.44 -11.80
CA GLU A 57 6.32 2.14 -13.08
C GLU A 57 6.97 3.53 -12.97
N GLY A 58 6.63 4.31 -11.95
CA GLY A 58 7.23 5.64 -11.75
C GLY A 58 8.75 5.63 -11.55
N ILE A 59 9.29 4.59 -10.90
CA ILE A 59 10.75 4.40 -10.77
C ILE A 59 11.35 4.03 -12.13
N SER A 60 10.71 3.13 -12.89
CA SER A 60 11.14 2.75 -14.23
C SER A 60 11.17 3.92 -15.21
N ASP A 61 10.15 4.77 -15.18
CA ASP A 61 10.07 5.97 -16.03
C ASP A 61 11.13 7.01 -15.68
N ALA A 62 11.37 7.23 -14.38
CA ALA A 62 12.45 8.12 -13.94
C ALA A 62 13.82 7.63 -14.41
N ALA A 63 14.09 6.32 -14.27
CA ALA A 63 15.34 5.73 -14.73
C ALA A 63 15.49 5.76 -16.27
N ASN A 64 14.39 5.77 -17.02
CA ASN A 64 14.42 5.86 -18.47
C ASN A 64 14.67 7.29 -18.96
N LYS A 65 14.14 8.30 -18.27
CA LYS A 65 14.44 9.72 -18.57
C LYS A 65 15.93 10.04 -18.38
N ASP A 66 16.55 9.53 -17.32
CA ASP A 66 17.99 9.71 -17.06
C ASP A 66 18.90 9.06 -18.11
N LYS A 67 18.41 8.12 -18.93
CA LYS A 67 19.20 7.49 -20.02
C LYS A 67 19.04 8.18 -21.38
N ALA A 68 18.05 9.06 -21.51
CA ALA A 68 17.74 9.74 -22.76
C ALA A 68 18.40 11.13 -22.88
N GLU A 69 19.00 11.62 -21.79
CA GLU A 69 19.89 12.79 -21.74
C GLU A 69 21.37 12.37 -21.79
#